data_AF-A0A957B9U1-F1
#
_entry.id   AF-A0A957B9U1-F1
#
_cell.length_a   1.000
_cell.length_b   1.000
_cell.length_c   1.000
_cell.angle_alpha   90.00
_cell.angle_beta   90.00
_cell.angle_gamma   90.00
#
_symmetry.space_group_name_H-M   'P 1'
#
loop_
_entity.id
_entity.type
_entity.pdbx_description
1 polymer ?
#
loop_
_entity_poly.entity_id
_entity_poly.type
_entity_poly.pdbx_seq_one_letter_code
_entity_poly.pdbx_strand_id
1 'polypeptide(L)' 'LVIGLTMIAAFYLGGIHNPLDYVIKTLFPLLIIAGLQTLMTRLRIDQTVGMWWRYGALLALVQWLLIFLMGGGQ' A
#
# COMPACT_ATOMS: atom_id res chain seq x y z
N LEU A 1 -0.63 8.43 9.09
CA LEU A 1 -1.75 7.93 8.26
C LEU A 1 -2.02 8.83 7.07
N VAL A 2 -2.43 10.09 7.29
CA VAL A 2 -2.80 11.03 6.20
C VAL A 2 -1.67 11.28 5.19
N ILE A 3 -0.46 11.61 5.65
CA ILE A 3 0.70 11.84 4.76
C ILE A 3 1.09 10.58 3.95
N GLY A 4 1.00 9.40 4.59
CA GLY A 4 1.27 8.13 3.92
C GLY A 4 0.23 7.84 2.84
N LEU A 5 -1.05 8.12 3.11
CA LEU A 5 -2.13 7.96 2.14
C LEU A 5 -1.99 8.91 0.95
N THR A 6 -1.57 10.16 1.19
CA THR A 6 -1.30 11.12 0.11
C THR A 6 -0.14 10.68 -0.77
N MET A 7 0.90 10.04 -0.21
CA MET A 7 1.98 9.43 -0.98
C MET A 7 1.51 8.23 -1.79
N ILE A 8 0.68 7.35 -1.20
CA ILE A 8 0.12 6.20 -1.92
C ILE A 8 -0.74 6.67 -3.09
N ALA A 9 -1.61 7.66 -2.86
CA ALA A 9 -2.44 8.25 -3.92
C ALA A 9 -1.58 8.88 -5.03
N ALA A 10 -0.52 9.59 -4.66
CA ALA A 10 0.37 10.23 -5.62
C ALA A 10 1.17 9.22 -6.46
N PHE A 11 1.77 8.21 -5.85
CA PHE A 11 2.70 7.30 -6.53
C PHE A 11 2.01 6.11 -7.21
N TYR A 12 0.91 5.60 -6.64
CA TYR A 12 0.29 4.36 -7.12
C TYR A 12 -1.09 4.55 -7.78
N LEU A 13 -1.77 5.69 -7.57
CA LEU A 13 -3.13 5.93 -8.11
C LEU A 13 -3.18 7.03 -9.20
N GLY A 14 -2.07 7.24 -9.91
CA GLY A 14 -2.04 8.10 -11.10
C GLY A 14 -1.92 9.60 -10.85
N GLY A 15 -1.42 10.01 -9.68
CA GLY A 15 -0.99 11.40 -9.43
C GLY A 15 -2.11 12.46 -9.39
N ILE A 16 -1.71 13.72 -9.57
CA ILE A 16 -2.60 14.89 -9.49
C ILE A 16 -2.96 15.32 -10.92
N HIS A 17 -4.08 14.82 -11.44
CA HIS A 17 -4.64 15.27 -12.72
C HIS A 17 -5.77 16.30 -12.52
N ASN A 18 -6.61 16.09 -11.51
CA ASN A 18 -7.68 17.01 -11.11
C ASN A 18 -7.72 17.08 -9.57
N PRO A 19 -7.82 18.27 -8.95
CA PRO A 19 -7.88 18.41 -7.50
C PRO A 19 -8.98 17.59 -6.82
N LEU A 20 -10.18 17.49 -7.43
CA LEU A 20 -11.29 16.71 -6.86
C LEU A 20 -11.04 15.20 -6.94
N ASP A 21 -10.49 14.73 -8.07
CA ASP A 21 -10.13 13.32 -8.25
C ASP A 21 -9.05 12.88 -7.25
N TYR A 22 -8.07 13.76 -6.99
CA TYR A 22 -7.03 13.51 -5.99
C TYR A 22 -7.59 13.38 -4.57
N VAL A 23 -8.55 14.22 -4.21
CA VAL A 23 -9.23 14.16 -2.90
C VAL A 23 -9.97 12.83 -2.74
N ILE A 24 -10.70 12.39 -3.77
CA ILE A 24 -11.42 11.10 -3.74
C ILE A 24 -10.44 9.93 -3.62
N LYS A 25 -9.35 9.93 -4.41
CA LYS A 25 -8.29 8.91 -4.35
C LYS A 25 -7.57 8.84 -3.00
N THR A 26 -7.59 9.91 -2.22
CA THR A 26 -7.03 9.94 -0.86
C THR A 26 -8.06 9.54 0.20
N LEU A 27 -9.31 9.98 0.07
CA LEU A 27 -10.40 9.63 0.99
C LEU A 27 -10.75 8.15 0.93
N PHE A 28 -10.74 7.55 -0.26
CA PHE A 28 -11.08 6.15 -0.46
C PHE A 28 -10.21 5.19 0.39
N PRO A 29 -8.87 5.19 0.28
CA PRO A 29 -8.03 4.34 1.11
C PRO A 29 -8.05 4.74 2.60
N LEU A 30 -8.35 6.00 2.92
CA LEU A 30 -8.55 6.44 4.31
C LEU A 30 -9.75 5.73 4.95
N LEU A 31 -10.89 5.70 4.26
CA LEU A 31 -12.10 5.01 4.72
C LEU A 31 -11.87 3.50 4.85
N ILE A 32 -11.13 2.89 3.92
CA ILE A 32 -10.76 1.48 4.00
C ILE A 32 -9.93 1.19 5.25
N ILE A 33 -8.86 1.96 5.48
CA ILE A 33 -7.98 1.72 6.64
C ILE A 33 -8.72 2.02 7.94
N ALA A 34 -9.54 3.07 8.00
CA ALA A 34 -10.37 3.36 9.16
C ALA A 34 -11.36 2.20 9.44
N GLY A 35 -12.03 1.69 8.41
CA GLY A 35 -12.91 0.53 8.52
C GLY A 35 -12.17 -0.71 9.03
N LEU A 36 -11.03 -1.05 8.43
CA LEU A 36 -10.19 -2.15 8.90
C LEU A 36 -9.72 -1.95 10.34
N GLN A 37 -9.35 -0.73 10.74
CA GLN A 37 -8.95 -0.43 12.10
C GLN A 37 -10.08 -0.64 13.12
N THR A 38 -11.33 -0.41 12.71
CA THR A 38 -12.50 -0.67 13.57
C THR A 38 -12.91 -2.14 13.63
N LEU A 39 -12.72 -2.89 12.56
CA LEU A 39 -13.17 -4.29 12.44
C LEU A 39 -12.11 -5.30 12.88
N MET A 40 -10.82 -4.96 12.77
CA MET A 40 -9.71 -5.86 13.05
C MET A 40 -9.23 -5.72 14.50
N THR A 41 -8.93 -6.85 15.12
CA THR A 41 -8.27 -6.89 16.42
C THR A 41 -6.78 -6.58 16.28
N ARG A 42 -6.19 -5.95 17.32
CA ARG A 42 -4.76 -5.65 17.33
C ARG A 42 -3.92 -6.93 17.22
N LEU A 43 -2.92 -6.90 16.34
CA LEU A 43 -1.91 -7.93 16.20
C LEU A 43 -0.80 -7.73 17.25
N ARG A 44 -0.28 -8.83 17.79
CA ARG A 44 0.92 -8.78 18.64
C ARG A 44 2.13 -8.46 17.78
N ILE A 45 3.10 -7.74 18.37
CA ILE A 45 4.33 -7.34 17.68
C ILE A 45 5.03 -8.53 17.01
N ASP A 46 5.09 -9.67 17.68
CA ASP A 46 5.69 -10.90 17.15
C ASP A 46 4.97 -11.44 15.90
N GLN A 47 3.64 -11.28 15.83
CA GLN A 47 2.85 -11.69 14.67
C GLN A 47 3.06 -10.75 13.49
N THR A 48 3.03 -9.44 13.72
CA THR A 48 3.26 -8.47 12.63
C THR A 48 4.70 -8.54 12.12
N VAL A 49 5.70 -8.63 13.01
CA VAL A 49 7.11 -8.82 12.63
C VAL A 49 7.27 -10.14 11.85
N GLY A 50 6.69 -11.23 12.34
CA GLY A 50 6.71 -12.51 11.64
C GLY A 50 6.09 -12.44 10.24
N MET A 51 4.93 -11.78 10.09
CA MET A 51 4.27 -11.62 8.79
C MET A 51 5.10 -10.80 7.81
N TRP A 52 5.67 -9.67 8.26
CA TRP A 52 6.49 -8.81 7.42
C TRP A 52 7.80 -9.47 6.98
N TRP A 53 8.50 -10.14 7.90
CA TRP A 53 9.81 -10.74 7.59
C TRP A 53 9.71 -12.07 6.86
N ARG A 54 8.70 -12.89 7.16
CA ARG A 54 8.59 -14.22 6.54
C ARG A 54 7.84 -14.19 5.22
N TYR A 55 6.79 -13.38 5.11
CA TYR A 55 5.95 -13.35 3.91
C TYR A 55 6.13 -12.04 3.13
N GLY A 56 6.05 -10.89 3.81
CA GLY A 56 6.11 -9.58 3.17
C GLY A 56 7.41 -9.35 2.39
N ALA A 57 8.55 -9.59 3.02
CA ALA A 57 9.86 -9.41 2.40
C ALA A 57 10.07 -10.36 1.20
N LEU A 58 9.67 -11.62 1.34
CA LEU A 58 9.76 -12.58 0.23
C LEU A 58 8.87 -12.17 -0.95
N LEU A 59 7.63 -11.76 -0.68
CA LEU A 59 6.72 -11.28 -1.72
C LEU A 59 7.25 -10.02 -2.42
N ALA A 60 7.86 -9.08 -1.69
CA ALA A 60 8.48 -7.90 -2.27
C ALA A 60 9.67 -8.24 -3.18
N LEU A 61 10.52 -9.20 -2.77
CA LEU A 61 11.63 -9.68 -3.59
C LEU A 61 11.14 -10.38 -4.86
N VAL A 62 10.11 -11.21 -4.74
CA VAL A 62 9.47 -11.86 -5.90
C VAL A 62 8.86 -10.80 -6.83
N GLN A 63 8.15 -9.81 -6.29
CA GLN A 63 7.60 -8.71 -7.08
C GLN A 63 8.69 -7.97 -7.86
N TRP A 64 9.82 -7.63 -7.22
CA TRP A 64 10.94 -6.99 -7.90
C TRP A 64 11.54 -7.87 -8.98
N LEU A 65 11.75 -9.15 -8.71
CA LEU A 65 12.23 -10.11 -9.70
C LEU A 65 11.29 -10.18 -10.91
N LEU A 66 9.97 -10.23 -10.68
CA LEU A 66 8.98 -10.23 -11.76
C LEU A 66 9.01 -8.93 -12.57
N ILE A 67 9.11 -7.78 -11.91
CA ILE A 67 9.24 -6.48 -12.60
C ILE A 67 10.53 -6.45 -13.43
N PHE A 68 11.65 -6.99 -12.95
CA PHE A 68 12.88 -7.08 -13.75
C PHE A 68 12.75 -8.03 -14.94
N LEU A 69 12.16 -9.21 -14.74
CA LEU A 69 12.02 -10.21 -15.79
C LEU A 69 11.02 -9.80 -16.87
N MET A 70 9.90 -9.19 -16.48
CA MET A 70 8.85 -8.74 -17.41
C MET A 70 9.10 -7.33 -17.95
N GLY A 71 9.64 -6.45 -17.11
CA GLY A 71 9.95 -5.06 -17.46
C GLY A 71 11.30 -4.87 -18.14
N GLY A 72 12.20 -5.86 -18.09
CA GLY A 72 13.51 -5.83 -18.77
C GLY A 72 13.46 -5.97 -20.30
N GLY A 73 12.27 -5.95 -20.90
CA GLY A 73 12.05 -6.01 -22.35
C GLY A 73 11.67 -4.67 -22.99
N GLN A 74 11.86 -3.53 -22.31
CA GLN A 74 11.77 -2.19 -22.90
C GLN A 74 13.14 -1.51 -22.94
#